data_AF-A0A640TW44-F1
#
_entry.id   AF-A0A640TW44-F1
#
_cell.length_a   1.000
_cell.length_b   1.000
_cell.length_c   1.000
_cell.angle_alpha   90.00
_cell.angle_beta   90.00
_cell.angle_gamma   90.00
#
_symmetry.space_group_name_H-M   'P 1'
#
loop_
_entity.id
_entity.type
_entity.pdbx_description
1 polymer ?
#
loop_
_entity_poly.entity_id
_entity_poly.type
_entity_poly.pdbx_seq_one_letter_code
_entity_poly.pdbx_strand_id
1 'polypeptide(L)'
;MVLAVDFAVTGRPQAGFPDFVALARPQFSLWETLPPAPEEDAGMTGADYVERWAEDVLREGRPVRAVMGYCVGAVYAAALAERIGQHQGETPALIGFDPELPRRDVVCHHFLTTMEGMSGLLKPEEIAHAQQAAGQALTDESDIKKFGERLLAIFREVGGAAFARVGLDAKRSEEFVATFGLFLHFFVRGSDLDPTNGWKSLTAMTSATATSGLNPLSEADRAARVAKEIRFPVEHADLLRTPDVATTVTGLLS
;
A
#
# COMPACT_ATOMS: atom_id res chain seq x y z
N MET A 1 -14.83 -14.92 -6.72
CA MET A 1 -13.46 -14.38 -6.90
C MET A 1 -13.01 -13.69 -5.61
N VAL A 2 -11.71 -13.55 -5.39
CA VAL A 2 -11.13 -12.75 -4.31
C VAL A 2 -10.22 -11.68 -4.93
N LEU A 3 -10.30 -10.46 -4.42
CA LEU A 3 -9.44 -9.36 -4.85
C LEU A 3 -8.40 -9.07 -3.77
N ALA A 4 -7.23 -8.60 -4.19
CA ALA A 4 -6.13 -8.21 -3.32
C ALA A 4 -5.64 -6.83 -3.73
N VAL A 5 -5.54 -5.92 -2.76
CA VAL A 5 -5.13 -4.53 -2.97
C VAL A 5 -3.82 -4.28 -2.26
N ASP A 6 -2.79 -4.02 -3.06
CA ASP A 6 -1.43 -3.73 -2.64
C ASP A 6 -0.72 -2.92 -3.72
N PHE A 7 0.40 -2.32 -3.35
CA PHE A 7 1.37 -1.77 -4.28
C PHE A 7 2.51 -2.78 -4.49
N ALA A 8 2.31 -3.68 -5.47
CA ALA A 8 3.28 -4.71 -5.81
C ALA A 8 4.52 -4.08 -6.47
N VAL A 9 5.66 -4.09 -5.74
CA VAL A 9 6.97 -3.70 -6.27
C VAL A 9 7.92 -4.87 -6.17
N THR A 10 8.50 -5.27 -7.30
CA THR A 10 9.56 -6.28 -7.37
C THR A 10 10.76 -5.87 -6.50
N GLY A 11 11.20 -6.77 -5.62
CA GLY A 11 12.39 -6.58 -4.79
C GLY A 11 12.15 -5.87 -3.45
N ARG A 12 10.89 -5.57 -3.09
CA ARG A 12 10.59 -5.05 -1.75
C ARG A 12 10.86 -6.12 -0.67
N PRO A 13 11.26 -5.74 0.55
CA PRO A 13 11.56 -6.70 1.61
C PRO A 13 10.32 -7.38 2.19
N GLN A 14 9.14 -6.75 2.09
CA GLN A 14 7.87 -7.30 2.58
C GLN A 14 7.32 -8.39 1.65
N ALA A 15 6.78 -9.46 2.23
CA ALA A 15 6.03 -10.46 1.50
C ALA A 15 4.85 -9.83 0.75
N GLY A 16 4.50 -10.38 -0.40
CA GLY A 16 3.35 -9.98 -1.20
C GLY A 16 2.26 -11.06 -1.25
N PHE A 17 1.17 -10.75 -1.93
CA PHE A 17 0.11 -11.72 -2.17
C PHE A 17 0.55 -12.98 -2.95
N PRO A 18 1.60 -12.95 -3.80
CA PRO A 18 2.17 -14.19 -4.35
C PRO A 18 2.69 -15.16 -3.28
N ASP A 19 3.33 -14.66 -2.21
CA ASP A 19 3.78 -15.49 -1.09
C ASP A 19 2.59 -16.11 -0.35
N PHE A 20 1.54 -15.32 -0.14
CA PHE A 20 0.29 -15.79 0.46
C PHE A 20 -0.34 -16.91 -0.38
N VAL A 21 -0.47 -16.73 -1.69
CA VAL A 21 -1.07 -17.72 -2.59
C VAL A 21 -0.29 -19.04 -2.58
N ALA A 22 1.05 -18.98 -2.53
CA ALA A 22 1.91 -20.15 -2.47
C ALA A 22 1.63 -21.03 -1.24
N LEU A 23 1.28 -20.40 -0.11
CA LEU A 23 0.95 -21.07 1.15
C LEU A 23 -0.52 -21.48 1.23
N ALA A 24 -1.43 -20.55 0.91
CA ALA A 24 -2.87 -20.73 1.04
C ALA A 24 -3.43 -21.81 0.09
N ARG A 25 -2.77 -22.03 -1.06
CA ARG A 25 -3.21 -22.94 -2.13
C ARG A 25 -4.73 -22.85 -2.37
N PRO A 26 -5.24 -21.63 -2.62
CA PRO A 26 -6.66 -21.37 -2.54
C PRO A 26 -7.43 -22.12 -3.63
N GLN A 27 -8.62 -22.62 -3.29
CA GLN A 27 -9.60 -23.13 -4.27
C GLN A 27 -10.35 -21.99 -4.98
N PHE A 28 -9.75 -20.80 -5.04
CA PHE A 28 -10.35 -19.59 -5.59
C PHE A 28 -9.36 -18.78 -6.41
N SER A 29 -9.87 -18.07 -7.41
CA SER A 29 -9.08 -17.08 -8.15
C SER A 29 -8.84 -15.86 -7.27
N LEU A 30 -7.58 -15.46 -7.15
CA LEU A 30 -7.13 -14.22 -6.53
C LEU A 30 -6.60 -13.29 -7.62
N TRP A 31 -7.15 -12.08 -7.71
CA TRP A 31 -6.66 -11.02 -8.59
C TRP A 31 -6.07 -9.89 -7.75
N GLU A 32 -4.87 -9.44 -8.12
CA GLU A 32 -4.17 -8.36 -7.44
C GLU A 32 -4.25 -7.08 -8.25
N THR A 33 -4.48 -5.95 -7.58
CA THR A 33 -4.54 -4.63 -8.23
C THR A 33 -3.20 -4.26 -8.84
N LEU A 34 -3.24 -3.67 -10.03
CA LEU A 34 -2.08 -3.01 -10.62
C LEU A 34 -2.24 -1.49 -10.54
N PRO A 35 -1.17 -0.75 -10.22
CA PRO A 35 -1.21 0.70 -10.35
C PRO A 35 -1.52 1.10 -11.81
N PRO A 36 -2.07 2.30 -12.04
CA PRO A 36 -2.22 2.88 -13.36
C PRO A 36 -0.85 3.05 -14.01
N ALA A 37 -0.84 3.13 -15.34
CA ALA A 37 0.39 3.50 -16.03
C ALA A 37 0.82 4.92 -15.61
N PRO A 38 2.12 5.26 -15.59
CA PRO A 38 2.59 6.59 -15.19
C PRO A 38 1.88 7.76 -15.91
N GLU A 39 1.57 7.57 -17.19
CA GLU A 39 0.84 8.53 -18.02
C GLU A 39 -0.64 8.70 -17.64
N GLU A 40 -1.28 7.65 -17.13
CA GLU A 40 -2.68 7.65 -16.67
C GLU A 40 -2.80 8.17 -15.25
N ASP A 41 -1.78 7.91 -14.42
CA ASP A 41 -1.76 8.27 -13.01
C ASP A 41 -1.92 9.79 -12.80
N ALA A 42 -1.39 10.60 -13.70
CA ALA A 42 -1.39 12.06 -13.59
C ALA A 42 -2.81 12.62 -13.41
N GLY A 43 -3.06 13.23 -12.25
CA GLY A 43 -4.36 13.85 -11.92
C GLY A 43 -5.43 12.90 -11.39
N MET A 44 -5.18 11.59 -11.32
CA MET A 44 -6.10 10.65 -10.65
C MET A 44 -6.13 10.89 -9.13
N THR A 45 -7.30 10.74 -8.54
CA THR A 45 -7.54 10.71 -7.09
C THR A 45 -7.61 9.28 -6.58
N GLY A 46 -7.61 9.07 -5.26
CA GLY A 46 -7.82 7.73 -4.68
C GLY A 46 -9.10 7.03 -5.17
N ALA A 47 -10.17 7.80 -5.38
CA ALA A 47 -11.44 7.28 -5.89
C ALA A 47 -11.33 6.81 -7.35
N ASP A 48 -10.53 7.48 -8.17
CA ASP A 48 -10.34 7.09 -9.58
C ASP A 48 -9.62 5.73 -9.70
N TYR A 49 -8.70 5.39 -8.78
CA TYR A 49 -8.13 4.04 -8.71
C TYR A 49 -9.22 3.00 -8.44
N VAL A 50 -10.08 3.28 -7.45
CA VAL A 50 -11.16 2.37 -7.04
C VAL A 50 -12.12 2.14 -8.19
N GLU A 51 -12.56 3.19 -8.88
CA GLU A 51 -13.46 3.04 -10.03
C GLU A 51 -12.80 2.28 -11.17
N ARG A 52 -11.55 2.57 -11.52
CA ARG A 52 -10.81 1.82 -12.55
C ARG A 52 -10.78 0.32 -12.24
N TRP A 53 -10.40 -0.05 -11.03
CA TRP A 53 -10.37 -1.47 -10.64
C TRP A 53 -11.76 -2.09 -10.55
N ALA A 54 -12.75 -1.35 -10.07
CA ALA A 54 -14.13 -1.82 -10.00
C ALA A 54 -14.69 -2.08 -11.40
N GLU A 55 -14.48 -1.18 -12.36
CA GLU A 55 -14.95 -1.35 -13.74
C GLU A 55 -14.42 -2.63 -14.39
N ASP A 56 -13.12 -2.93 -14.23
CA ASP A 56 -12.52 -4.15 -14.77
C ASP A 56 -13.12 -5.42 -14.15
N VAL A 57 -13.32 -5.40 -12.82
CA VAL A 57 -13.94 -6.52 -12.09
C VAL A 57 -15.41 -6.71 -12.47
N LEU A 58 -16.17 -5.62 -12.58
CA LEU A 58 -17.58 -5.67 -12.93
C LEU A 58 -17.80 -6.13 -14.38
N ARG A 59 -16.89 -5.77 -15.29
CA ARG A 59 -16.89 -6.23 -16.69
C ARG A 59 -16.67 -7.74 -16.81
N GLU A 60 -15.86 -8.32 -15.94
CA GLU A 60 -15.66 -9.78 -15.85
C GLU A 60 -16.95 -10.51 -15.39
N GLY A 61 -17.85 -9.84 -14.67
CA GLY A 61 -19.17 -10.36 -14.29
C GLY A 61 -19.15 -11.51 -13.26
N ARG A 62 -18.00 -11.80 -12.65
CA ARG A 62 -17.85 -12.85 -11.63
C ARG A 62 -18.08 -12.28 -10.22
N PRO A 63 -18.90 -12.92 -9.37
CA PRO A 63 -19.16 -12.42 -8.03
C PRO A 63 -17.87 -12.39 -7.19
N VAL A 64 -17.68 -11.27 -6.47
CA VAL A 64 -16.55 -11.08 -5.57
C VAL A 64 -16.99 -11.46 -4.17
N ARG A 65 -16.28 -12.42 -3.58
CA ARG A 65 -16.60 -12.95 -2.25
C ARG A 65 -15.82 -12.23 -1.16
N ALA A 66 -14.63 -11.75 -1.49
CA ALA A 66 -13.81 -11.00 -0.56
C ALA A 66 -12.89 -10.01 -1.28
N VAL A 67 -12.55 -8.93 -0.58
CA VAL A 67 -11.50 -7.98 -0.93
C VAL A 67 -10.49 -7.95 0.21
N MET A 68 -9.23 -8.13 -0.13
CA MET A 68 -8.11 -8.11 0.79
C MET A 68 -7.28 -6.85 0.58
N GLY A 69 -6.73 -6.27 1.64
CA GLY A 69 -5.84 -5.12 1.53
C GLY A 69 -4.64 -5.23 2.46
N TYR A 70 -3.45 -4.92 1.95
CA TYR A 70 -2.21 -4.91 2.73
C TYR A 70 -1.80 -3.48 3.06
N CYS A 71 -1.54 -3.18 4.34
CA CYS A 71 -1.15 -1.86 4.81
C CYS A 71 -2.17 -0.78 4.39
N VAL A 72 -1.72 0.28 3.69
CA VAL A 72 -2.59 1.32 3.09
C VAL A 72 -3.55 0.75 2.06
N GLY A 73 -3.24 -0.39 1.43
CA GLY A 73 -4.15 -1.11 0.54
C GLY A 73 -5.48 -1.47 1.21
N ALA A 74 -5.54 -1.58 2.55
CA ALA A 74 -6.79 -1.80 3.28
C ALA A 74 -7.79 -0.64 3.18
N VAL A 75 -7.32 0.59 2.92
CA VAL A 75 -8.19 1.75 2.67
C VAL A 75 -8.90 1.60 1.33
N TYR A 76 -8.13 1.28 0.29
CA TYR A 76 -8.65 1.02 -1.05
C TYR A 76 -9.54 -0.23 -1.08
N ALA A 77 -9.17 -1.29 -0.35
CA ALA A 77 -9.95 -2.51 -0.25
C ALA A 77 -11.35 -2.26 0.31
N ALA A 78 -11.47 -1.37 1.32
CA ALA A 78 -12.76 -0.98 1.87
C ALA A 78 -13.64 -0.27 0.85
N ALA A 79 -13.09 0.74 0.16
CA ALA A 79 -13.81 1.48 -0.87
C ALA A 79 -14.21 0.57 -2.06
N LEU A 80 -13.32 -0.32 -2.47
CA LEU A 80 -13.57 -1.28 -3.54
C LEU A 80 -14.65 -2.30 -3.15
N ALA A 81 -14.64 -2.81 -1.92
CA ALA A 81 -15.67 -3.72 -1.42
C ALA A 81 -17.05 -3.05 -1.41
N GLU A 82 -17.14 -1.80 -0.95
CA GLU A 82 -18.38 -1.02 -0.99
C GLU A 82 -18.88 -0.84 -2.42
N ARG A 83 -18.00 -0.40 -3.32
CA ARG A 83 -18.34 -0.15 -4.72
C ARG A 83 -18.82 -1.39 -5.46
N ILE A 84 -18.22 -2.55 -5.17
CA ILE A 84 -18.64 -3.85 -5.71
C ILE A 84 -19.98 -4.28 -5.09
N GLY A 85 -20.13 -4.12 -3.77
CA GLY A 85 -21.35 -4.46 -3.04
C GLY A 85 -22.58 -3.73 -3.56
N GLN A 86 -22.44 -2.45 -3.90
CA GLN A 86 -23.51 -1.66 -4.54
C GLN A 86 -23.99 -2.26 -5.87
N HIS A 87 -23.12 -2.94 -6.61
CA HIS A 87 -23.48 -3.55 -7.89
C HIS A 87 -24.03 -4.98 -7.75
N GLN A 88 -23.39 -5.83 -6.94
CA GLN A 88 -23.78 -7.24 -6.80
C GLN A 88 -24.88 -7.47 -5.75
N GLY A 89 -25.22 -6.47 -4.94
CA GLY A 89 -26.29 -6.53 -3.92
C GLY A 89 -25.84 -7.05 -2.54
N GLU A 90 -24.60 -7.53 -2.43
CA GLU A 90 -23.99 -8.01 -1.19
C GLU A 90 -22.53 -7.54 -1.12
N THR A 91 -22.15 -6.89 -0.01
CA THR A 91 -20.77 -6.43 0.19
C THR A 91 -19.83 -7.62 0.39
N PRO A 92 -18.73 -7.73 -0.38
CA PRO A 92 -17.74 -8.78 -0.18
C PRO A 92 -17.13 -8.73 1.23
N ALA A 93 -16.70 -9.89 1.75
CA ALA A 93 -15.94 -9.93 3.00
C ALA A 93 -14.67 -9.09 2.89
N LEU A 94 -14.34 -8.36 3.96
CA LEU A 94 -13.21 -7.42 3.96
C LEU A 94 -12.13 -7.91 4.94
N ILE A 95 -10.92 -8.15 4.42
CA ILE A 95 -9.79 -8.67 5.20
C ILE A 95 -8.60 -7.71 5.05
N GLY A 96 -8.10 -7.19 6.17
CA GLY A 96 -6.93 -6.30 6.20
C GLY A 96 -5.71 -7.01 6.76
N PHE A 97 -4.54 -6.75 6.21
CA PHE A 97 -3.25 -7.19 6.73
C PHE A 97 -2.47 -5.96 7.18
N ASP A 98 -2.29 -5.78 8.49
CA ASP A 98 -1.82 -4.54 9.11
C ASP A 98 -2.49 -3.29 8.52
N PRO A 99 -3.84 -3.20 8.55
CA PRO A 99 -4.55 -2.09 7.92
C PRO A 99 -4.11 -0.74 8.50
N GLU A 100 -3.72 0.19 7.63
CA GLU A 100 -3.13 1.47 8.03
C GLU A 100 -3.76 2.64 7.26
N LEU A 101 -3.99 3.75 7.95
CA LEU A 101 -4.34 5.03 7.32
C LEU A 101 -3.05 5.70 6.81
N PRO A 102 -3.08 6.35 5.65
CA PRO A 102 -1.93 7.12 5.19
C PRO A 102 -1.50 8.18 6.21
N ARG A 103 -0.23 8.10 6.67
CA ARG A 103 0.39 9.10 7.54
C ARG A 103 1.70 9.62 6.98
N ARG A 104 2.00 10.91 7.21
CA ARG A 104 3.22 11.58 6.70
C ARG A 104 4.51 10.97 7.25
N ASP A 105 4.52 10.57 8.53
CA ASP A 105 5.66 9.90 9.17
C ASP A 105 5.99 8.57 8.50
N VAL A 106 4.97 7.80 8.12
CA VAL A 106 5.14 6.50 7.45
C VAL A 106 5.65 6.67 6.02
N VAL A 107 5.08 7.61 5.26
CA VAL A 107 5.59 7.95 3.91
C VAL A 107 7.05 8.40 3.99
N CYS A 108 7.38 9.25 4.95
CA CYS A 108 8.75 9.71 5.17
C CYS A 108 9.68 8.52 5.45
N HIS A 109 9.30 7.61 6.35
CA HIS A 109 10.09 6.42 6.65
C HIS A 109 10.34 5.55 5.40
N HIS A 110 9.32 5.33 4.56
CA HIS A 110 9.48 4.59 3.31
C HIS A 110 10.41 5.30 2.31
N PHE A 111 10.27 6.62 2.17
CA PHE A 111 11.18 7.43 1.37
C PHE A 111 12.64 7.27 1.85
N LEU A 112 12.89 7.42 3.15
CA LEU A 112 14.23 7.29 3.72
C LEU A 112 14.83 5.90 3.54
N THR A 113 14.03 4.86 3.79
CA THR A 113 14.43 3.47 3.56
C THR A 113 14.78 3.22 2.10
N THR A 114 14.04 3.83 1.17
CA THR A 114 14.34 3.74 -0.26
C THR A 114 15.67 4.42 -0.59
N MET A 115 15.93 5.62 -0.05
CA MET A 115 17.21 6.33 -0.25
C MET A 115 18.40 5.53 0.31
N GLU A 116 18.24 4.90 1.47
CA GLU A 116 19.26 4.04 2.08
C GLU A 116 19.52 2.77 1.25
N GLY A 117 18.45 2.16 0.72
CA GLY A 117 18.54 1.04 -0.21
C GLY A 117 19.29 1.38 -1.51
N MET A 118 19.37 2.66 -1.86
CA MET A 118 20.13 3.16 -3.00
C MET A 118 21.59 3.52 -2.65
N SER A 119 22.11 3.14 -1.49
CA SER A 119 23.51 3.43 -1.06
C SER A 119 24.62 2.89 -1.98
N GLY A 120 24.33 1.90 -2.82
CA GLY A 120 25.26 1.47 -3.88
C GLY A 120 25.36 2.45 -5.06
N LEU A 121 24.39 3.35 -5.21
CA LEU A 121 24.27 4.33 -6.28
C LEU A 121 24.48 5.77 -5.79
N LEU A 122 23.90 6.09 -4.63
CA LEU A 122 23.97 7.38 -3.96
C LEU A 122 25.19 7.47 -3.06
N LYS A 123 25.77 8.65 -2.97
CA LYS A 123 26.83 8.94 -2.01
C LYS A 123 26.25 9.19 -0.62
N PRO A 124 27.02 9.00 0.46
CA PRO A 124 26.57 9.29 1.82
C PRO A 124 26.06 10.74 2.00
N GLU A 125 26.68 11.72 1.37
CA GLU A 125 26.24 13.12 1.42
C GLU A 125 24.90 13.37 0.72
N GLU A 126 24.61 12.61 -0.35
CA GLU A 126 23.36 12.68 -1.10
C GLU A 126 22.21 12.09 -0.25
N ILE A 127 22.47 10.98 0.44
CA ILE A 127 21.51 10.37 1.38
C ILE A 127 21.27 11.29 2.58
N ALA A 128 22.32 11.86 3.17
CA ALA A 128 22.20 12.78 4.29
C ALA A 128 21.42 14.06 3.90
N HIS A 129 21.64 14.57 2.69
CA HIS A 129 20.87 15.70 2.17
C HIS A 129 19.39 15.34 2.02
N ALA A 130 19.07 14.17 1.44
CA ALA A 130 17.69 13.69 1.32
C ALA A 130 17.02 13.52 2.69
N GLN A 131 17.74 12.96 3.67
CA GLN A 131 17.27 12.80 5.05
C GLN A 131 16.93 14.15 5.69
N GLN A 132 17.82 15.13 5.57
CA GLN A 132 17.58 16.47 6.10
C GLN A 132 16.40 17.15 5.41
N ALA A 133 16.33 17.10 4.07
CA ALA A 133 15.26 17.73 3.30
C ALA A 133 13.89 17.10 3.59
N ALA A 134 13.82 15.77 3.72
CA ALA A 134 12.60 15.07 4.10
C ALA A 134 12.15 15.40 5.52
N GLY A 135 13.10 15.49 6.48
CA GLY A 135 12.81 15.90 7.85
C GLY A 135 12.27 17.34 7.95
N GLN A 136 12.81 18.26 7.15
CA GLN A 136 12.28 19.62 7.03
C GLN A 136 10.87 19.62 6.43
N ALA A 137 10.66 18.91 5.31
CA ALA A 137 9.36 18.80 4.69
C ALA A 137 8.29 18.20 5.63
N LEU A 138 8.66 17.25 6.49
CA LEU A 138 7.76 16.66 7.48
C LEU A 138 7.32 17.69 8.54
N THR A 139 8.17 18.68 8.81
CA THR A 139 7.86 19.79 9.74
C THR A 139 7.01 20.86 9.06
N ASP A 140 7.36 21.23 7.82
CA ASP A 140 6.80 22.41 7.14
C ASP A 140 5.48 22.13 6.42
N GLU A 141 5.24 20.91 5.95
CA GLU A 141 4.09 20.57 5.12
C GLU A 141 3.11 19.64 5.84
N SER A 142 1.96 20.18 6.24
CA SER A 142 0.92 19.45 6.97
C SER A 142 0.00 18.62 6.07
N ASP A 143 -0.12 19.00 4.79
CA ASP A 143 -0.91 18.27 3.80
C ASP A 143 -0.11 17.08 3.25
N ILE A 144 -0.65 15.87 3.38
CA ILE A 144 0.05 14.64 2.97
C ILE A 144 0.31 14.56 1.46
N LYS A 145 -0.56 15.15 0.62
CA LYS A 145 -0.40 15.14 -0.83
C LYS A 145 0.73 16.08 -1.24
N LYS A 146 0.73 17.30 -0.71
CA LYS A 146 1.85 18.24 -0.91
C LYS A 146 3.16 17.70 -0.34
N PHE A 147 3.11 17.00 0.79
CA PHE A 147 4.27 16.33 1.36
C PHE A 147 4.81 15.25 0.42
N GLY A 148 3.94 14.42 -0.16
CA GLY A 148 4.32 13.44 -1.19
C GLY A 148 4.97 14.06 -2.42
N GLU A 149 4.40 15.15 -2.95
CA GLU A 149 4.99 15.92 -4.06
C GLU A 149 6.38 16.46 -3.70
N ARG A 150 6.56 16.94 -2.47
CA ARG A 150 7.85 17.44 -1.98
C ARG A 150 8.89 16.31 -1.90
N LEU A 151 8.52 15.14 -1.40
CA LEU A 151 9.41 13.97 -1.36
C LEU A 151 9.78 13.50 -2.78
N LEU A 152 8.84 13.49 -3.71
CA LEU A 152 9.11 13.16 -5.11
C LEU A 152 10.08 14.16 -5.76
N ALA A 153 9.96 15.45 -5.44
CA ALA A 153 10.90 16.47 -5.91
C ALA A 153 12.32 16.24 -5.35
N ILE A 154 12.44 15.93 -4.05
CA ILE A 154 13.74 15.58 -3.43
C ILE A 154 14.33 14.33 -4.09
N PHE A 155 13.51 13.30 -4.32
CA PHE A 155 13.94 12.08 -5.01
C PHE A 155 14.49 12.37 -6.40
N ARG A 156 13.82 13.23 -7.18
CA ARG A 156 14.26 13.63 -8.53
C ARG A 156 15.58 14.37 -8.49
N GLU A 157 15.73 15.30 -7.57
CA GLU A 157 16.96 16.09 -7.41
C GLU A 157 18.15 15.19 -7.09
N VAL A 158 18.01 14.35 -6.06
CA VAL A 158 19.09 13.47 -5.59
C VAL A 158 19.36 12.32 -6.56
N GLY A 159 18.30 11.69 -7.07
CA GLY A 159 18.39 10.60 -8.04
C GLY A 159 18.98 11.04 -9.38
N GLY A 160 18.58 12.21 -9.90
CA GLY A 160 19.06 12.71 -11.19
C GLY A 160 20.58 12.88 -11.24
N ALA A 161 21.19 13.42 -10.18
CA ALA A 161 22.64 13.54 -10.07
C ALA A 161 23.36 12.19 -10.05
N ALA A 162 22.76 11.18 -9.41
CA ALA A 162 23.34 9.86 -9.31
C ALA A 162 23.16 9.02 -10.58
N PHE A 163 22.00 9.09 -11.24
CA PHE A 163 21.75 8.40 -12.51
C PHE A 163 22.67 8.89 -13.61
N ALA A 164 22.88 10.21 -13.71
CA ALA A 164 23.83 10.78 -14.66
C ALA A 164 25.26 10.27 -14.44
N ARG A 165 25.67 10.10 -13.18
CA ARG A 165 27.01 9.62 -12.81
C ARG A 165 27.26 8.16 -13.24
N VAL A 166 26.23 7.31 -13.20
CA VAL A 166 26.34 5.91 -13.65
C VAL A 166 26.04 5.72 -15.13
N GLY A 167 25.86 6.81 -15.87
CA GLY A 167 25.60 6.79 -17.31
C GLY A 167 24.22 6.25 -17.67
N LEU A 168 23.25 6.33 -16.75
CA LEU A 168 21.87 6.01 -17.06
C LEU A 168 21.34 7.08 -18.02
N ASP A 169 20.72 6.67 -19.12
CA ASP A 169 20.08 7.61 -20.02
C ASP A 169 18.87 8.29 -19.34
N ALA A 170 18.47 9.44 -19.89
CA ALA A 170 17.38 10.24 -19.33
C ALA A 170 16.07 9.45 -19.24
N LYS A 171 15.79 8.59 -20.23
CA LYS A 171 14.56 7.80 -20.28
C LYS A 171 14.49 6.79 -19.13
N ARG A 172 15.56 6.03 -18.89
CA ARG A 172 15.63 5.07 -17.77
C ARG A 172 15.60 5.76 -16.41
N SER A 173 16.20 6.94 -16.31
CA SER A 173 16.14 7.78 -15.11
C SER A 173 14.71 8.21 -14.81
N GLU A 174 13.98 8.66 -15.84
CA GLU A 174 12.57 9.02 -15.76
C GLU A 174 11.70 7.82 -15.42
N GLU A 175 11.93 6.64 -16.00
CA GLU A 175 11.18 5.41 -15.66
C GLU A 175 11.33 5.03 -14.18
N PHE A 176 12.54 5.14 -13.63
CA PHE A 176 12.79 4.84 -12.21
C PHE A 176 12.11 5.86 -11.29
N VAL A 177 12.22 7.15 -11.61
CA VAL A 177 11.51 8.23 -10.91
C VAL A 177 10.00 8.07 -10.99
N ALA A 178 9.48 7.69 -12.16
CA ALA A 178 8.05 7.47 -12.38
C ALA A 178 7.53 6.32 -11.50
N THR A 179 8.28 5.22 -11.42
CA THR A 179 7.94 4.07 -10.58
C THR A 179 7.87 4.45 -9.10
N PHE A 180 8.84 5.22 -8.61
CA PHE A 180 8.80 5.74 -7.24
C PHE A 180 7.64 6.74 -7.03
N GLY A 181 7.37 7.56 -8.04
CA GLY A 181 6.20 8.45 -8.06
C GLY A 181 4.88 7.69 -7.90
N LEU A 182 4.68 6.60 -8.62
CA LEU A 182 3.49 5.74 -8.49
C LEU A 182 3.33 5.21 -7.05
N PHE A 183 4.42 4.82 -6.40
CA PHE A 183 4.39 4.36 -5.01
C PHE A 183 3.91 5.47 -4.06
N LEU A 184 4.51 6.66 -4.16
CA LEU A 184 4.10 7.80 -3.35
C LEU A 184 2.66 8.20 -3.63
N HIS A 185 2.25 8.23 -4.91
CA HIS A 185 0.88 8.55 -5.31
C HIS A 185 -0.12 7.55 -4.74
N PHE A 186 0.13 6.24 -4.84
CA PHE A 186 -0.71 5.22 -4.20
C PHE A 186 -0.86 5.47 -2.70
N PHE A 187 0.22 5.84 -2.01
CA PHE A 187 0.14 6.08 -0.58
C PHE A 187 -0.66 7.34 -0.25
N VAL A 188 -0.32 8.48 -0.87
CA VAL A 188 -0.94 9.77 -0.53
C VAL A 188 -2.38 9.87 -1.02
N ARG A 189 -2.73 9.24 -2.14
CA ARG A 189 -4.10 9.26 -2.67
C ARG A 189 -5.04 8.37 -1.88
N GLY A 190 -4.52 7.41 -1.12
CA GLY A 190 -5.31 6.69 -0.12
C GLY A 190 -5.91 7.65 0.92
N SER A 191 -5.33 8.85 1.12
CA SER A 191 -5.88 9.85 2.04
C SER A 191 -7.14 10.54 1.52
N ASP A 192 -7.48 10.39 0.23
CA ASP A 192 -8.73 10.88 -0.34
C ASP A 192 -9.94 10.02 0.07
N LEU A 193 -9.71 8.82 0.61
CA LEU A 193 -10.73 7.83 0.93
C LEU A 193 -11.02 7.80 2.44
N ASP A 194 -12.28 7.62 2.81
CA ASP A 194 -12.70 7.38 4.20
C ASP A 194 -13.06 5.90 4.40
N PRO A 195 -12.17 5.09 5.01
CA PRO A 195 -12.45 3.68 5.24
C PRO A 195 -13.28 3.43 6.51
N THR A 196 -13.64 4.47 7.28
CA THR A 196 -14.17 4.33 8.64
C THR A 196 -15.41 3.43 8.72
N ASN A 197 -16.32 3.54 7.76
CA ASN A 197 -17.51 2.69 7.74
C ASN A 197 -17.22 1.28 7.24
N GLY A 198 -16.41 1.12 6.17
CA GLY A 198 -16.02 -0.19 5.66
C GLY A 198 -15.26 -1.01 6.69
N TRP A 199 -14.34 -0.38 7.43
CA TRP A 199 -13.52 -1.05 8.43
C TRP A 199 -14.30 -1.61 9.61
N LYS A 200 -15.51 -1.08 9.91
CA LYS A 200 -16.40 -1.71 10.92
C LYS A 200 -16.82 -3.14 10.57
N SER A 201 -16.62 -3.58 9.33
CA SER A 201 -16.82 -4.97 8.88
C SER A 201 -15.51 -5.74 8.64
N LEU A 202 -14.37 -5.05 8.71
CA LEU A 202 -13.05 -5.62 8.39
C LEU A 202 -12.59 -6.57 9.49
N THR A 203 -12.08 -7.73 9.06
CA THR A 203 -11.25 -8.59 9.91
C THR A 203 -9.77 -8.27 9.67
N ALA A 204 -9.08 -7.75 10.68
CA ALA A 204 -7.67 -7.39 10.63
C ALA A 204 -6.79 -8.58 11.04
N MET A 205 -5.76 -8.88 10.22
CA MET A 205 -4.59 -9.69 10.57
C MET A 205 -3.49 -8.71 11.01
N THR A 206 -3.14 -8.68 12.29
CA THR A 206 -2.18 -7.72 12.85
C THR A 206 -0.86 -8.41 13.19
N SER A 207 0.26 -7.87 12.72
CA SER A 207 1.61 -8.33 13.06
C SER A 207 2.06 -7.82 14.45
N ALA A 208 3.25 -8.24 14.89
CA ALA A 208 3.86 -7.78 16.13
C ALA A 208 4.66 -6.48 15.97
N THR A 209 4.82 -5.96 14.75
CA THR A 209 5.62 -4.75 14.50
C THR A 209 4.90 -3.52 15.08
N ALA A 210 5.48 -2.94 16.13
CA ALA A 210 4.84 -1.90 16.94
C ALA A 210 4.41 -0.64 16.16
N THR A 211 5.09 -0.34 15.06
CA THR A 211 4.84 0.84 14.22
C THR A 211 3.89 0.59 13.05
N SER A 212 3.44 -0.65 12.85
CA SER A 212 2.65 -1.05 11.67
C SER A 212 1.16 -1.21 11.97
N GLY A 213 0.33 -0.91 10.97
CA GLY A 213 -1.10 -1.16 11.01
C GLY A 213 -1.79 -0.46 12.18
N LEU A 214 -2.50 -1.25 12.99
CA LEU A 214 -3.27 -0.75 14.13
C LEU A 214 -2.44 -0.69 15.44
N ASN A 215 -1.20 -1.19 15.45
CA ASN A 215 -0.38 -1.27 16.66
C ASN A 215 -0.04 0.10 17.30
N PRO A 216 0.14 1.20 16.54
CA PRO A 216 0.34 2.53 17.12
C PRO A 216 -0.87 3.09 17.88
N LEU A 217 -2.05 2.52 17.69
CA LEU A 217 -3.29 3.01 18.30
C LEU A 217 -3.46 2.49 19.73
N SER A 218 -4.21 3.23 20.54
CA SER A 218 -4.67 2.74 21.83
C SER A 218 -5.56 1.49 21.64
N GLU A 219 -5.66 0.64 22.67
CA GLU A 219 -6.51 -0.55 22.60
C GLU A 219 -7.99 -0.20 22.32
N ALA A 220 -8.49 0.87 22.95
CA ALA A 220 -9.85 1.35 22.75
C ALA A 220 -10.08 1.84 21.31
N ASP A 221 -9.15 2.62 20.77
CA ASP A 221 -9.25 3.09 19.39
C ASP A 221 -9.19 1.92 18.41
N ARG A 222 -8.26 0.97 18.62
CA ARG A 222 -8.12 -0.20 17.76
C ARG A 222 -9.39 -1.04 17.73
N ALA A 223 -9.97 -1.34 18.90
CA ALA A 223 -11.22 -2.09 19.00
C ALA A 223 -12.41 -1.38 18.33
N ALA A 224 -12.41 -0.04 18.29
CA ALA A 224 -13.44 0.75 17.63
C ALA A 224 -13.28 0.84 16.09
N ARG A 225 -12.10 0.49 15.56
CA ARG A 225 -11.79 0.64 14.12
C ARG A 225 -12.24 -0.55 13.28
N VAL A 226 -12.15 -1.76 13.82
CA VAL A 226 -12.33 -3.00 13.05
C VAL A 226 -13.35 -3.94 13.70
N ALA A 227 -14.00 -4.79 12.90
CA ALA A 227 -14.97 -5.76 13.42
C ALA A 227 -14.30 -6.82 14.31
N LYS A 228 -13.12 -7.27 13.87
CA LYS A 228 -12.35 -8.32 14.52
C LYS A 228 -10.87 -8.12 14.24
N GLU A 229 -10.05 -8.34 15.25
CA GLU A 229 -8.60 -8.34 15.14
C GLU A 229 -8.06 -9.74 15.50
N ILE A 230 -7.18 -10.28 14.66
CA ILE A 230 -6.44 -11.52 14.89
C ILE A 230 -4.95 -11.18 14.84
N ARG A 231 -4.23 -11.43 15.94
CA ARG A 231 -2.83 -11.00 16.10
C ARG A 231 -1.88 -12.17 15.90
N PHE A 232 -0.76 -11.91 15.23
CA PHE A 232 0.28 -12.89 14.93
C PHE A 232 1.63 -12.40 15.45
N PRO A 233 2.43 -13.25 16.13
CA PRO A 233 3.72 -12.88 16.69
C PRO A 233 4.83 -12.90 15.61
N VAL A 234 4.61 -12.20 14.50
CA VAL A 234 5.53 -12.12 13.35
C VAL A 234 5.77 -10.67 12.98
N GLU A 235 6.83 -10.40 12.23
CA GLU A 235 7.06 -9.05 11.69
C GLU A 235 6.08 -8.74 10.55
N HIS A 236 5.77 -7.46 10.36
CA HIS A 236 4.96 -6.93 9.28
C HIS A 236 5.41 -7.47 7.92
N ALA A 237 6.73 -7.48 7.68
CA ALA A 237 7.34 -7.96 6.43
C ALA A 237 7.11 -9.47 6.16
N ASP A 238 6.78 -10.25 7.19
CA ASP A 238 6.60 -11.70 7.11
C ASP A 238 5.12 -12.12 7.17
N LEU A 239 4.20 -11.18 7.38
CA LEU A 239 2.80 -11.48 7.63
C LEU A 239 2.15 -12.29 6.49
N LEU A 240 2.37 -11.90 5.22
CA LEU A 240 1.81 -12.61 4.06
C LEU A 240 2.54 -13.92 3.70
N ARG A 241 3.75 -14.16 4.24
CA ARG A 241 4.49 -15.44 4.07
C ARG A 241 4.37 -16.35 5.30
N THR A 242 3.45 -16.06 6.22
CA THR A 242 3.24 -16.84 7.44
C THR A 242 2.16 -17.91 7.23
N PRO A 243 2.44 -19.21 7.43
CA PRO A 243 1.46 -20.28 7.22
C PRO A 243 0.19 -20.18 8.07
N ASP A 244 0.31 -19.73 9.32
CA ASP A 244 -0.83 -19.58 10.23
C ASP A 244 -1.77 -18.47 9.75
N VAL A 245 -1.23 -17.41 9.16
CA VAL A 245 -2.00 -16.32 8.54
C VAL A 245 -2.77 -16.87 7.34
N ALA A 246 -2.09 -17.62 6.46
CA ALA A 246 -2.72 -18.26 5.30
C ALA A 246 -3.86 -19.22 5.69
N THR A 247 -3.62 -20.06 6.71
CA THR A 247 -4.63 -20.98 7.25
C THR A 247 -5.83 -20.24 7.83
N THR A 248 -5.57 -19.16 8.57
CA THR A 248 -6.63 -18.33 9.16
C THR A 248 -7.50 -17.70 8.07
N VAL A 249 -6.89 -17.07 7.06
CA VAL A 249 -7.61 -16.39 5.99
C VAL A 249 -8.38 -17.38 5.12
N THR A 250 -7.80 -18.53 4.78
CA THR A 250 -8.53 -19.57 4.02
C THR A 250 -9.73 -20.09 4.80
N GLY A 251 -9.63 -20.25 6.11
CA GLY A 251 -10.76 -20.61 6.98
C GLY A 251 -11.86 -19.55 7.04
N LEU A 252 -11.53 -18.25 6.89
CA LEU A 252 -12.51 -17.16 6.79
C LEU A 252 -13.23 -17.10 5.43
N LEU A 253 -12.63 -17.69 4.39
CA LEU A 253 -13.10 -17.64 3.01
C LEU A 253 -13.71 -18.97 2.52
N SER A 254 -13.76 -19.98 3.39
CA SER A 254 -14.35 -21.31 3.14
C SER A 254 -15.84 -21.31 3.44
#